data_AF-A0A800IJ11-F1
#
_entry.id   AF-A0A800IJ11-F1
#
_cell.length_a   1.000
_cell.length_b   1.000
_cell.length_c   1.000
_cell.angle_alpha   90.00
_cell.angle_beta   90.00
_cell.angle_gamma   90.00
#
_symmetry.space_group_name_H-M   'P 1'
#
loop_
_entity.id
_entity.type
_entity.pdbx_description
1 polymer ?
#
loop_
_entity_poly.entity_id
_entity_poly.type
_entity_poly.pdbx_seq_one_letter_code
_entity_poly.pdbx_strand_id
1 'polypeptide(L)'
;MRNGSTSRFFNGDLTTGQDYSDNASGFIYFPRACPEMIKTFDLMPDIIHCNDYQTALVPAYLKLVYQDDPDFENTATLYTIHNIQYHGRYPREVMALINVGYEHFYATGPFEY
;
A
#
# COMPACT_ATOMS: atom_id res chain seq x y z
N MET A 1 -28.53 8.97 -21.23
CA MET A 1 -28.16 9.47 -19.88
C MET A 1 -28.88 8.63 -18.84
N ARG A 2 -28.21 7.63 -18.25
CA ARG A 2 -28.65 6.90 -17.05
C ARG A 2 -27.44 6.89 -16.11
N ASN A 3 -27.59 7.51 -14.95
CA ASN A 3 -26.51 7.70 -13.99
C ASN A 3 -26.04 6.35 -13.40
N GLY A 4 -24.72 6.15 -13.51
CA GLY A 4 -23.82 5.55 -12.54
C GLY A 4 -24.35 4.42 -11.66
N SER A 5 -23.89 3.21 -11.97
CA SER A 5 -23.82 2.07 -11.07
C SER A 5 -23.41 2.48 -9.65
N THR A 6 -24.21 2.09 -8.66
CA THR A 6 -23.81 2.05 -7.25
C THR A 6 -22.70 1.00 -7.10
N SER A 7 -21.45 1.41 -7.29
CA SER A 7 -20.29 0.63 -6.85
C SER A 7 -20.35 0.59 -5.33
N ARG A 8 -20.73 -0.56 -4.78
CA ARG A 8 -20.45 -0.86 -3.37
C ARG A 8 -18.94 -0.78 -3.18
N PHE A 9 -18.48 0.22 -2.44
CA PHE A 9 -17.08 0.36 -2.08
C PHE A 9 -16.67 -0.83 -1.22
N PHE A 10 -15.52 -1.42 -1.52
CA PHE A 10 -15.04 -2.67 -0.91
C PHE A 10 -14.72 -2.50 0.60
N ASN A 11 -14.55 -1.26 1.06
CA ASN A 11 -14.30 -0.86 2.46
C ASN A 11 -15.01 0.47 2.77
N GLY A 12 -16.29 0.55 2.46
CA GLY A 12 -17.12 1.71 2.77
C GLY A 12 -18.18 1.42 3.82
N ASP A 13 -18.60 2.46 4.52
CA ASP A 13 -19.77 2.43 5.38
C ASP A 13 -21.00 2.05 4.56
N LEU A 14 -21.62 0.94 4.94
CA LEU A 14 -22.77 0.38 4.24
C LEU A 14 -24.02 1.28 4.29
N THR A 15 -24.05 2.24 5.23
CA THR A 15 -25.16 3.18 5.39
C THR A 15 -25.00 4.42 4.51
N THR A 16 -23.78 4.94 4.36
CA THR A 16 -23.49 6.14 3.58
C THR A 16 -22.98 5.83 2.18
N GLY A 17 -22.50 4.60 1.95
CA GLY A 17 -21.84 4.20 0.70
C GLY A 17 -20.54 4.96 0.45
N GLN A 18 -19.89 5.49 1.49
CA GLN A 18 -18.62 6.22 1.40
C GLN A 18 -17.51 5.41 2.05
N ASP A 19 -16.27 5.58 1.57
CA ASP A 19 -15.09 5.03 2.24
C ASP A 19 -14.96 5.61 3.65
N TYR A 20 -14.47 4.79 4.60
CA TYR A 20 -14.16 5.29 5.94
C TYR A 20 -13.07 6.35 5.88
N SER A 21 -13.21 7.42 6.66
CA SER A 21 -12.28 8.56 6.67
C SER A 21 -10.87 8.19 7.11
N ASP A 22 -10.71 7.08 7.83
CA ASP A 22 -9.44 6.57 8.35
C ASP A 22 -8.82 5.46 7.47
N ASN A 23 -9.49 5.04 6.38
CA ASN A 23 -9.00 3.99 5.48
C ASN A 23 -7.55 4.21 5.03
N ALA A 24 -7.17 5.46 4.73
CA ALA A 24 -5.80 5.81 4.36
C ALA A 24 -4.77 5.35 5.40
N SER A 25 -5.09 5.52 6.69
CA SER A 25 -4.19 5.16 7.78
C SER A 25 -3.99 3.64 7.87
N GLY A 26 -5.07 2.86 7.74
CA GLY A 26 -5.00 1.39 7.75
C GLY A 26 -4.16 0.82 6.60
N PHE A 27 -4.34 1.36 5.39
CA PHE A 27 -3.57 0.96 4.21
C PHE A 27 -2.12 1.42 4.21
N ILE A 28 -1.71 2.27 5.16
CA ILE A 28 -0.31 2.69 5.33
C ILE A 28 0.35 1.92 6.46
N TYR A 29 -0.32 1.81 7.62
CA TYR A 29 0.23 1.15 8.78
C TYR A 29 0.40 -0.35 8.58
N PHE A 30 -0.56 -1.01 7.92
CA PHE A 30 -0.46 -2.45 7.69
C PHE A 30 0.77 -2.81 6.83
N PRO A 31 0.98 -2.25 5.62
CA PRO A 31 2.18 -2.52 4.83
C PRO A 31 3.48 -2.14 5.52
N ARG A 32 3.48 -1.10 6.35
CA ARG A 32 4.66 -0.68 7.12
C ARG A 32 5.03 -1.69 8.20
N ALA A 33 4.03 -2.33 8.81
CA ALA A 33 4.24 -3.34 9.84
C ALA A 33 4.67 -4.70 9.27
N CYS A 34 4.43 -4.98 7.97
CA CYS A 34 4.74 -6.28 7.37
C CYS A 34 6.24 -6.64 7.45
N PRO A 35 7.21 -5.78 7.04
CA PRO A 35 8.63 -6.08 7.20
C PRO A 35 9.03 -6.26 8.67
N GLU A 36 8.56 -5.39 9.57
CA GLU A 36 8.86 -5.49 11.00
C GLU A 36 8.37 -6.81 11.61
N MET A 37 7.19 -7.26 11.20
CA MET A 37 6.62 -8.55 11.59
C MET A 37 7.49 -9.71 11.08
N ILE A 38 7.94 -9.66 9.83
CA ILE A 38 8.81 -10.69 9.25
C ILE A 38 10.09 -10.83 10.08
N LYS A 39 10.71 -9.72 10.46
CA LYS A 39 11.91 -9.70 11.32
C LYS A 39 11.62 -10.21 12.72
N THR A 40 10.53 -9.73 13.34
CA THR A 40 10.15 -10.08 14.72
C THR A 40 9.90 -11.59 14.88
N PHE A 41 9.35 -12.23 13.84
CA PHE A 41 9.03 -13.66 13.85
C PHE A 41 10.05 -14.53 13.11
N ASP A 42 11.16 -13.95 12.65
CA ASP A 42 12.23 -14.67 11.94
C ASP A 42 11.70 -15.49 10.75
N LEU A 43 10.77 -14.92 9.97
CA LEU A 43 10.09 -15.65 8.89
C LEU A 43 10.94 -15.80 7.63
N MET A 44 11.86 -14.88 7.37
CA MET A 44 12.79 -14.84 6.23
C MET A 44 12.22 -15.40 4.91
N PRO A 45 11.13 -14.82 4.36
CA PRO A 45 10.46 -15.38 3.20
C PRO A 45 11.28 -15.16 1.91
N ASP A 46 11.30 -16.17 1.05
CA ASP A 46 11.84 -16.02 -0.32
C ASP A 46 10.97 -15.07 -1.17
N ILE A 47 9.65 -15.07 -0.94
CA ILE A 47 8.69 -14.26 -1.70
C ILE A 47 7.65 -13.65 -0.77
N ILE A 48 7.46 -12.33 -0.88
CA ILE A 48 6.30 -11.64 -0.33
C ILE A 48 5.28 -11.40 -1.43
N HIS A 49 4.11 -12.04 -1.31
CA HIS A 49 3.00 -11.88 -2.24
C HIS A 49 2.04 -10.76 -1.80
N CYS A 50 2.12 -9.64 -2.48
CA CYS A 50 1.30 -8.46 -2.29
C CYS A 50 0.05 -8.53 -3.19
N ASN A 51 -1.11 -8.29 -2.60
CA ASN A 51 -2.42 -8.35 -3.23
C ASN A 51 -3.07 -6.95 -3.20
N ASP A 52 -3.31 -6.37 -4.37
CA ASP A 52 -3.96 -5.07 -4.61
C ASP A 52 -3.35 -3.86 -3.84
N TYR A 53 -4.04 -2.72 -3.93
CA TYR A 53 -3.58 -1.43 -3.42
C TYR A 53 -3.33 -1.45 -1.91
N GLN A 54 -4.05 -2.27 -1.16
CA GLN A 54 -3.93 -2.39 0.30
C GLN A 54 -2.53 -2.81 0.74
N THR A 55 -1.77 -3.51 -0.13
CA THR A 55 -0.41 -3.99 0.15
C THR A 55 0.65 -3.39 -0.77
N ALA A 56 0.27 -2.44 -1.63
CA ALA A 56 1.16 -1.84 -2.63
C ALA A 56 2.39 -1.13 -2.04
N LEU A 57 2.31 -0.69 -0.78
CA LEU A 57 3.43 -0.04 -0.10
C LEU A 57 4.50 -1.01 0.40
N VAL A 58 4.22 -2.31 0.55
CA VAL A 58 5.21 -3.29 1.01
C VAL A 58 6.46 -3.33 0.11
N PRO A 59 6.36 -3.52 -1.22
CA PRO A 59 7.54 -3.49 -2.09
C PRO A 59 8.25 -2.13 -2.10
N ALA A 60 7.53 -1.03 -1.87
CA ALA A 60 8.15 0.29 -1.75
C ALA A 60 9.00 0.40 -0.47
N TYR A 61 8.50 -0.07 0.67
CA TYR A 61 9.30 -0.11 1.90
C TYR A 61 10.53 -1.00 1.75
N LEU A 62 10.39 -2.19 1.13
CA LEU A 62 11.53 -3.06 0.90
C LEU A 62 12.65 -2.36 0.09
N LYS A 63 12.28 -1.55 -0.91
CA LYS A 63 13.26 -0.84 -1.75
C LYS A 63 13.79 0.46 -1.16
N LEU A 64 12.99 1.19 -0.39
CA LEU A 64 13.35 2.53 0.08
C LEU A 64 13.89 2.54 1.51
N VAL A 65 13.46 1.58 2.33
CA VAL A 65 13.77 1.52 3.77
C VAL A 65 14.64 0.31 4.11
N TYR A 66 14.37 -0.86 3.51
CA TYR A 66 15.02 -2.12 3.87
C TYR A 66 15.98 -2.66 2.79
N GLN A 67 16.38 -1.83 1.82
CA GLN A 67 17.19 -2.30 0.68
C GLN A 67 18.55 -2.89 1.09
N ASP A 68 19.12 -2.38 2.18
CA ASP A 68 20.42 -2.79 2.72
C ASP A 68 20.27 -3.70 3.95
N ASP A 69 19.06 -4.17 4.24
CA ASP A 69 18.78 -5.04 5.38
C ASP A 69 19.02 -6.51 5.00
N PRO A 70 19.95 -7.22 5.68
CA PRO A 70 20.30 -8.60 5.34
C PRO A 70 19.12 -9.58 5.48
N ASP A 71 18.12 -9.27 6.32
CA ASP A 71 16.94 -10.13 6.50
C ASP A 71 16.06 -10.18 5.24
N PHE A 72 16.24 -9.25 4.30
CA PHE A 72 15.49 -9.16 3.05
C PHE A 72 16.37 -9.28 1.79
N GLU A 73 17.67 -9.55 1.92
CA GLU A 73 18.63 -9.59 0.78
C GLU A 73 18.17 -10.54 -0.33
N ASN A 74 17.58 -11.68 0.05
CA ASN A 74 17.11 -12.71 -0.87
C ASN A 74 15.59 -12.71 -1.07
N THR A 75 14.88 -11.73 -0.50
CA THR A 75 13.42 -11.67 -0.57
C THR A 75 12.96 -10.99 -1.85
N ALA A 76 12.22 -11.72 -2.68
CA ALA A 76 11.53 -11.19 -3.84
C ALA A 76 10.10 -10.72 -3.50
N THR A 77 9.52 -9.90 -4.38
CA THR A 77 8.11 -9.47 -4.27
C THR A 77 7.31 -9.91 -5.48
N LEU A 78 6.11 -10.44 -5.24
CA LEU A 78 5.10 -10.73 -6.25
C LEU A 78 3.91 -9.81 -6.01
N TYR A 79 3.44 -9.11 -7.04
CA TYR A 79 2.29 -8.22 -6.93
C TYR A 79 1.15 -8.68 -7.83
N THR A 80 -0.01 -8.96 -7.25
CA THR A 80 -1.22 -9.34 -7.98
C THR A 80 -2.29 -8.25 -7.86
N ILE A 81 -2.77 -7.79 -9.00
CA ILE A 81 -3.91 -6.88 -9.11
C ILE A 81 -5.15 -7.72 -9.37
N HIS A 82 -6.09 -7.73 -8.43
CA HIS A 82 -7.41 -8.36 -8.61
C HIS A 82 -8.43 -7.36 -9.13
N ASN A 83 -8.24 -6.06 -8.85
CA ASN A 83 -9.19 -5.04 -9.29
C ASN A 83 -8.53 -3.71 -9.65
N ILE A 84 -8.40 -3.45 -10.95
CA ILE A 84 -7.89 -2.20 -11.50
C ILE A 84 -8.83 -1.00 -11.35
N GLN A 85 -9.96 -1.11 -10.66
CA GLN A 85 -10.80 0.06 -10.36
C GLN A 85 -10.36 0.75 -9.05
N TYR A 86 -9.67 0.05 -8.16
CA TYR A 86 -9.31 0.53 -6.83
C TYR A 86 -7.79 0.61 -6.68
N HIS A 87 -7.24 1.83 -6.65
CA HIS A 87 -5.79 2.08 -6.67
C HIS A 87 -5.24 2.82 -5.45
N GLY A 88 -6.07 3.09 -4.43
CA GLY A 88 -5.62 3.80 -3.23
C GLY A 88 -5.14 5.23 -3.51
N ARG A 89 -5.92 6.02 -4.26
CA ARG A 89 -5.58 7.42 -4.55
C ARG A 89 -5.85 8.28 -3.33
N TYR A 90 -4.82 8.93 -2.81
CA TYR A 90 -4.90 9.81 -1.66
C TYR A 90 -4.24 11.16 -1.95
N PRO A 91 -4.64 12.23 -1.22
CA PRO A 91 -3.96 13.52 -1.29
C PRO A 91 -2.48 13.43 -0.91
N ARG A 92 -1.67 14.35 -1.44
CA ARG A 92 -0.20 14.41 -1.24
C ARG A 92 0.21 14.42 0.23
N GLU A 93 -0.63 14.98 1.10
CA GLU A 93 -0.41 15.10 2.54
C GLU A 93 -0.20 13.74 3.21
N VAL A 94 -0.73 12.67 2.62
CA VAL A 94 -0.58 11.31 3.10
C VAL A 94 0.88 10.82 3.03
N MET A 95 1.75 11.43 2.21
CA MET A 95 3.19 11.14 2.19
C MET A 95 3.84 11.30 3.57
N ALA A 96 3.35 12.22 4.41
CA ALA A 96 3.82 12.36 5.78
C ALA A 96 3.60 11.09 6.62
N LEU A 97 2.51 10.35 6.36
CA LEU A 97 2.20 9.09 7.05
C LEU A 97 3.01 7.91 6.52
N ILE A 98 3.30 7.90 5.21
CA ILE A 98 4.13 6.86 4.56
C ILE A 98 5.58 6.93 5.09
N ASN A 99 6.06 8.12 5.45
CA ASN A 99 7.35 8.30 6.13
C ASN A 99 8.56 7.77 5.32
N VAL A 100 8.55 8.00 4.01
CA VAL A 100 9.67 7.71 3.08
C VAL A 100 10.27 8.98 2.48
N GLY A 101 9.80 10.16 2.89
CA GLY A 101 10.26 11.43 2.34
C GLY A 101 9.45 11.93 1.14
N TYR A 102 9.36 13.26 1.01
CA TYR A 102 8.61 13.91 -0.07
C TYR A 102 9.37 13.96 -1.39
N GLU A 103 10.67 13.68 -1.37
CA GLU A 103 11.55 13.58 -2.53
C GLU A 103 11.16 12.44 -3.48
N HIS A 104 10.36 11.48 -3.04
CA HIS A 104 9.81 10.42 -3.89
C HIS A 104 8.45 10.78 -4.52
N PHE A 105 7.91 11.97 -4.22
CA PHE A 105 6.70 12.52 -4.82
C PHE A 105 7.08 13.60 -5.83
N TYR A 106 7.35 13.18 -7.06
CA TYR A 106 7.67 14.02 -8.22
C TYR A 106 7.00 13.47 -9.47
N ALA A 107 6.87 14.29 -10.51
CA ALA A 107 6.12 13.94 -11.71
C ALA A 107 6.62 12.61 -12.29
N THR A 108 5.71 11.64 -12.48
CA THR A 108 6.00 10.26 -12.93
C THR A 108 6.78 9.38 -11.94
N GLY A 109 6.94 9.87 -10.71
CA GLY A 109 7.57 9.15 -9.60
C GLY A 109 6.70 8.05 -9.02
N PRO A 110 7.25 7.23 -8.11
CA PRO A 110 6.59 6.04 -7.56
C PRO A 110 5.31 6.34 -6.78
N PHE A 111 5.11 7.57 -6.31
CA PHE A 111 3.95 7.99 -5.52
C PHE A 111 3.06 9.04 -6.20
N GLU A 112 3.27 9.37 -7.48
CA GLU A 112 2.47 10.37 -8.21
C GLU A 112 1.80 9.75 -9.45
N TYR A 113 0.47 9.54 -9.38
CA TYR A 113 -0.39 9.07 -10.49
C TYR A 113 -1.87 9.52 -10.41
#